data_AF-A0A0D1A6B4-F1
#
_entry.id   AF-A0A0D1A6B4-F1
#
_cell.length_a   1.000
_cell.length_b   1.000
_cell.length_c   1.000
_cell.angle_alpha   90.00
_cell.angle_beta   90.00
_cell.angle_gamma   90.00
#
_symmetry.space_group_name_H-M   'P 1'
#
loop_
_entity.id
_entity.type
_entity.pdbx_description
1 polymer ?
#
loop_
_entity_poly.entity_id
_entity_poly.type
_entity_poly.pdbx_seq_one_letter_code
_entity_poly.pdbx_strand_id
1 'polypeptide(L)'
;MNNKKVITLALAVLLAFTLTACGKQTKKSDSSKATTTSQSVKKASAKKSSTKKDKTMNLTQIKKGNYSSLAGDWTEIRSGGRGQYTDGGDAQLSISANKISDGQISMQGQTLTDNVGSHDLSFQTKNNVLTTLLKDSASVATNWSVSFYPKGTTDNSKKQVGAVPNDQNVIIIWTSNNSYYEVFAQDSTSQATTATKSSSVTKKSLNLNQIAQNDFSSLVGTWKNETDGTTIVVTDKMMNKPAESPVASSKGVVVKVSGQADGDYPNVITTGSITNGYI
;
A
#
# COMPACT_ATOMS: atom_id res chain seq x y z
N MET A 1 -11.09 26.72 -44.29
CA MET A 1 -12.54 27.02 -44.19
C MET A 1 -13.24 25.86 -43.49
N ASN A 2 -14.39 26.15 -42.88
CA ASN A 2 -15.08 25.34 -41.87
C ASN A 2 -15.72 24.03 -42.38
N ASN A 3 -15.70 23.00 -41.52
CA ASN A 3 -16.78 22.03 -41.20
C ASN A 3 -17.33 21.14 -42.36
N LYS A 4 -17.83 19.91 -42.14
CA LYS A 4 -18.70 19.42 -41.05
C LYS A 4 -18.47 17.93 -40.69
N LYS A 5 -19.06 17.54 -39.55
CA LYS A 5 -19.05 16.21 -38.92
C LYS A 5 -19.88 15.17 -39.69
N VAL A 6 -19.57 13.89 -39.48
CA VAL A 6 -20.55 12.80 -39.53
C VAL A 6 -20.55 12.09 -38.17
N ILE A 7 -21.74 11.91 -37.61
CA ILE A 7 -22.00 11.15 -36.38
C ILE A 7 -22.85 9.96 -36.80
N THR A 8 -22.50 8.75 -36.36
CA THR A 8 -23.38 7.59 -36.49
C THR A 8 -23.72 7.04 -35.11
N LEU A 9 -25.02 7.04 -34.82
CA LEU A 9 -25.64 6.65 -33.58
C LEU A 9 -26.04 5.17 -33.63
N ALA A 10 -25.88 4.42 -32.55
CA ALA A 10 -26.46 3.10 -32.40
C ALA A 10 -27.03 2.91 -30.98
N LEU A 11 -28.33 3.17 -30.83
CA LEU A 11 -29.11 2.78 -29.64
C LEU A 11 -29.47 1.30 -29.72
N ALA A 12 -29.23 0.55 -28.63
CA ALA A 12 -30.00 -0.66 -28.30
C ALA A 12 -29.75 -1.10 -26.84
N VAL A 13 -30.65 -0.73 -25.92
CA VAL A 13 -30.87 -1.49 -24.67
C VAL A 13 -32.36 -1.58 -24.45
N LEU A 14 -32.94 -2.78 -24.60
CA LEU A 14 -34.32 -3.04 -24.21
C LEU A 14 -34.45 -3.07 -22.69
N LEU A 15 -35.51 -2.45 -22.19
CA LEU A 15 -36.01 -2.62 -20.83
C LEU A 15 -36.78 -3.95 -20.71
N ALA A 16 -36.56 -4.66 -19.61
CA ALA A 16 -37.51 -5.65 -19.09
C ALA A 16 -37.48 -5.62 -17.56
N PHE A 17 -38.42 -4.88 -16.96
CA PHE A 17 -38.74 -4.99 -15.53
C PHE A 17 -39.65 -6.21 -15.31
N THR A 18 -39.36 -7.01 -14.28
CA THR A 18 -40.41 -7.60 -13.45
C THR A 18 -40.00 -7.57 -11.98
N LEU A 19 -40.81 -6.87 -11.17
CA LEU A 19 -40.82 -6.98 -9.72
C LEU A 19 -42.09 -7.76 -9.36
N THR A 20 -41.97 -8.78 -8.51
CA THR A 20 -43.10 -9.26 -7.71
C THR A 20 -42.62 -9.60 -6.31
N ALA A 21 -43.20 -8.93 -5.32
CA ALA A 21 -42.98 -9.22 -3.90
C ALA A 21 -44.31 -9.62 -3.26
N CYS A 22 -44.34 -10.77 -2.58
CA CYS A 22 -45.25 -11.15 -1.49
C CYS A 22 -44.79 -12.51 -0.93
N GLY A 23 -45.00 -12.85 0.34
CA GLY A 23 -45.68 -12.09 1.38
C GLY A 23 -45.37 -12.61 2.79
N LYS A 24 -45.95 -11.97 3.81
CA LYS A 24 -45.86 -12.37 5.23
C LYS A 24 -47.01 -13.32 5.57
N GLN A 25 -46.78 -14.35 6.38
CA GLN A 25 -47.76 -14.75 7.41
C GLN A 25 -47.11 -15.48 8.59
N THR A 26 -47.87 -15.69 9.67
CA THR A 26 -47.37 -15.82 11.05
C THR A 26 -48.02 -16.98 11.82
N LYS A 27 -47.40 -17.36 12.96
CA LYS A 27 -47.90 -18.26 14.04
C LYS A 27 -47.86 -19.77 13.67
N LYS A 28 -47.71 -20.72 14.61
CA LYS A 28 -47.68 -20.67 16.10
C LYS A 28 -46.86 -21.85 16.68
N SER A 29 -46.35 -21.68 17.90
CA SER A 29 -46.11 -22.69 18.96
C SER A 29 -45.89 -24.18 18.61
N ASP A 30 -44.83 -24.78 19.16
CA ASP A 30 -45.03 -25.54 20.41
C ASP A 30 -43.79 -25.56 21.32
N SER A 31 -44.01 -25.87 22.59
CA SER A 31 -43.01 -25.89 23.66
C SER A 31 -42.95 -27.25 24.35
N SER A 32 -41.77 -27.87 24.38
CA SER A 32 -41.51 -28.99 25.29
C SER A 32 -40.12 -28.87 25.91
N LYS A 33 -40.12 -28.81 27.24
CA LYS A 33 -38.92 -28.70 28.09
C LYS A 33 -38.66 -30.07 28.72
N ALA A 34 -37.49 -30.64 28.48
CA ALA A 34 -37.03 -31.85 29.16
C ALA A 34 -35.57 -31.65 29.62
N THR A 35 -35.35 -31.80 30.93
CA THR A 35 -34.06 -31.63 31.62
C THR A 35 -33.30 -32.96 31.72
N THR A 36 -31.99 -32.86 32.03
CA THR A 36 -31.02 -33.92 32.40
C THR A 36 -30.48 -34.75 31.22
N THR A 37 -29.21 -35.19 31.16
CA THR A 37 -28.12 -35.23 32.17
C THR A 37 -26.76 -34.85 31.57
N SER A 38 -25.83 -34.36 32.41
CA SER A 38 -24.44 -34.01 32.04
C SER A 38 -23.63 -35.20 31.49
N GLN A 39 -22.95 -35.01 30.36
CA GLN A 39 -21.70 -35.72 30.05
C GLN A 39 -20.65 -34.78 29.46
N SER A 40 -19.50 -34.72 30.12
CA SER A 40 -18.36 -33.90 29.75
C SER A 40 -17.56 -34.54 28.61
N VAL A 41 -17.56 -33.91 27.43
CA VAL A 41 -16.58 -34.22 26.37
C VAL A 41 -15.72 -32.99 26.14
N LYS A 42 -14.41 -33.12 26.39
CA LYS A 42 -13.42 -32.06 26.16
C LYS A 42 -13.31 -31.76 24.66
N LYS A 43 -14.14 -30.86 24.13
CA LYS A 43 -13.98 -30.35 22.78
C LYS A 43 -12.75 -29.43 22.75
N ALA A 44 -11.64 -29.97 22.25
CA ALA A 44 -10.39 -29.24 22.13
C ALA A 44 -10.65 -27.89 21.45
N SER A 45 -10.27 -26.80 22.13
CA SER A 45 -10.30 -25.47 21.58
C SER A 45 -9.30 -25.41 20.44
N ALA A 46 -9.78 -25.61 19.21
CA ALA A 46 -9.00 -25.41 18.00
C ALA A 46 -8.54 -23.95 17.99
N LYS A 47 -7.29 -23.72 18.44
CA LYS A 47 -6.61 -22.43 18.41
C LYS A 47 -6.65 -21.99 16.96
N LYS A 48 -7.54 -21.03 16.66
CA LYS A 48 -7.78 -20.55 15.31
C LYS A 48 -6.50 -19.86 14.86
N SER A 49 -5.61 -20.63 14.23
CA SER A 49 -4.42 -20.10 13.59
C SER A 49 -4.90 -19.12 12.55
N SER A 50 -4.85 -17.84 12.89
CA SER A 50 -4.97 -16.78 11.93
C SER A 50 -3.69 -16.81 11.12
N THR A 51 -3.65 -17.69 10.11
CA THR A 51 -2.68 -17.62 9.04
C THR A 51 -2.68 -16.16 8.59
N LYS A 52 -1.54 -15.47 8.72
CA LYS A 52 -1.39 -14.11 8.24
C LYS A 52 -1.65 -14.16 6.73
N LYS A 53 -2.87 -13.82 6.35
CA LYS A 53 -3.27 -13.76 4.95
C LYS A 53 -2.74 -12.44 4.46
N ASP A 54 -1.63 -12.50 3.72
CA ASP A 54 -1.10 -11.35 2.99
C ASP A 54 -2.27 -10.63 2.32
N LYS A 55 -2.53 -9.39 2.75
CA LYS A 55 -3.74 -8.69 2.35
C LYS A 55 -3.53 -8.08 0.97
N THR A 56 -3.53 -8.93 -0.04
CA THR A 56 -3.47 -8.53 -1.45
C THR A 56 -4.55 -7.49 -1.74
N MET A 57 -4.17 -6.42 -2.44
CA MET A 57 -5.08 -5.39 -2.93
C MET A 57 -6.28 -6.03 -3.64
N ASN A 58 -7.49 -5.78 -3.15
CA ASN A 58 -8.70 -6.46 -3.62
C ASN A 58 -9.54 -5.54 -4.50
N LEU A 59 -9.29 -5.59 -5.80
CA LEU A 59 -9.95 -4.75 -6.81
C LEU A 59 -11.50 -4.90 -6.79
N THR A 60 -12.00 -6.09 -6.47
CA THR A 60 -13.45 -6.36 -6.35
C THR A 60 -14.10 -5.67 -5.15
N GLN A 61 -13.34 -5.44 -4.07
CA GLN A 61 -13.79 -4.62 -2.93
C GLN A 61 -13.72 -3.12 -3.27
N ILE A 62 -12.63 -2.68 -3.90
CA ILE A 62 -12.41 -1.28 -4.26
C ILE A 62 -13.49 -0.78 -5.23
N LYS A 63 -13.89 -1.60 -6.23
CA LYS A 63 -15.03 -1.33 -7.12
C LYS A 63 -16.37 -1.07 -6.41
N LYS A 64 -16.54 -1.59 -5.19
CA LYS A 64 -17.75 -1.44 -4.38
C LYS A 64 -17.60 -0.34 -3.32
N GLY A 65 -16.53 0.45 -3.38
CA GLY A 65 -16.22 1.49 -2.38
C GLY A 65 -15.73 0.97 -1.04
N ASN A 66 -15.27 -0.29 -0.99
CA ASN A 66 -14.65 -0.87 0.19
C ASN A 66 -13.13 -0.89 0.00
N TYR A 67 -12.46 0.08 0.61
CA TYR A 67 -11.01 0.26 0.51
C TYR A 67 -10.26 -0.47 1.63
N SER A 68 -10.93 -1.32 2.42
CA SER A 68 -10.30 -2.05 3.54
C SER A 68 -9.10 -2.90 3.13
N SER A 69 -8.99 -3.33 1.86
CA SER A 69 -7.82 -4.06 1.33
C SER A 69 -6.60 -3.19 1.05
N LEU A 70 -6.76 -1.86 1.05
CA LEU A 70 -5.71 -0.86 0.90
C LEU A 70 -5.19 -0.32 2.24
N ALA A 71 -5.72 -0.82 3.37
CA ALA A 71 -5.30 -0.40 4.69
C ALA A 71 -3.80 -0.64 4.90
N GLY A 72 -3.13 0.41 5.35
CA GLY A 72 -1.69 0.47 5.59
C GLY A 72 -1.17 1.88 5.27
N ASP A 73 0.14 2.06 5.42
CA ASP A 73 0.84 3.30 5.14
C ASP A 73 1.22 3.37 3.64
N TRP A 74 1.18 4.58 3.08
CA TRP A 74 1.40 4.84 1.66
C TRP A 74 2.34 6.03 1.51
N THR A 75 3.48 5.80 0.90
CA THR A 75 4.53 6.81 0.67
C THR A 75 4.46 7.32 -0.76
N GLU A 76 4.50 8.64 -0.96
CA GLU A 76 4.70 9.23 -2.29
C GLU A 76 6.12 8.89 -2.79
N ILE A 77 6.20 8.11 -3.86
CA ILE A 77 7.46 7.68 -4.46
C ILE A 77 7.81 8.46 -5.74
N ARG A 78 6.84 9.16 -6.33
CA ARG A 78 7.04 10.05 -7.48
C ARG A 78 5.84 10.96 -7.70
N SER A 79 6.08 12.18 -8.14
CA SER A 79 5.04 13.04 -8.73
C SER A 79 5.57 13.90 -9.87
N GLY A 80 4.67 14.61 -10.54
CA GLY A 80 5.00 15.50 -11.65
C GLY A 80 4.04 15.41 -12.83
N GLY A 81 4.30 16.17 -13.89
CA GLY A 81 3.41 16.28 -15.05
C GLY A 81 4.13 16.68 -16.32
N ARG A 82 3.46 16.48 -17.47
CA ARG A 82 4.02 16.74 -18.81
C ARG A 82 5.39 16.10 -19.08
N GLY A 83 5.66 14.93 -18.48
CA GLY A 83 6.93 14.21 -18.62
C GLY A 83 8.08 14.76 -17.75
N GLN A 84 7.83 15.75 -16.90
CA GLN A 84 8.75 16.18 -15.84
C GLN A 84 8.31 15.52 -14.53
N TYR A 85 9.17 14.71 -13.94
CA TYR A 85 8.87 13.95 -12.72
C TYR A 85 9.97 14.12 -11.68
N THR A 86 9.57 14.13 -10.41
CA THR A 86 10.43 14.19 -9.22
C THR A 86 10.24 12.89 -8.44
N ASP A 87 11.34 12.29 -7.98
CA ASP A 87 11.29 11.07 -7.17
C ASP A 87 11.14 11.40 -5.69
N GLY A 88 10.28 10.64 -5.01
CA GLY A 88 9.78 10.97 -3.66
C GLY A 88 8.80 12.15 -3.65
N GLY A 89 8.44 12.56 -2.43
CA GLY A 89 7.59 13.72 -2.15
C GLY A 89 7.06 13.68 -0.71
N ASP A 90 6.20 14.63 -0.34
CA ASP A 90 5.61 14.77 0.99
C ASP A 90 4.07 14.75 1.01
N ALA A 91 3.42 14.49 -0.13
CA ALA A 91 1.98 14.28 -0.21
C ALA A 91 1.56 13.05 0.60
N GLN A 92 0.39 13.13 1.24
CA GLN A 92 -0.09 12.09 2.17
C GLN A 92 -1.36 11.42 1.66
N LEU A 93 -1.26 10.14 1.29
CA LEU A 93 -2.43 9.35 0.92
C LEU A 93 -3.09 8.72 2.15
N SER A 94 -4.12 9.37 2.67
CA SER A 94 -4.93 8.89 3.78
C SER A 94 -5.96 7.84 3.33
N ILE A 95 -5.82 6.60 3.81
CA ILE A 95 -6.74 5.49 3.50
C ILE A 95 -7.43 4.94 4.76
N SER A 96 -8.76 4.79 4.67
CA SER A 96 -9.59 4.08 5.63
C SER A 96 -10.43 2.99 4.94
N ALA A 97 -11.28 2.28 5.69
CA ALA A 97 -12.16 1.25 5.11
C ALA A 97 -13.14 1.77 4.03
N ASN A 98 -13.50 3.06 4.09
CA ASN A 98 -14.55 3.69 3.29
C ASN A 98 -14.16 5.05 2.67
N LYS A 99 -12.93 5.53 2.87
CA LYS A 99 -12.43 6.79 2.33
C LYS A 99 -10.97 6.66 1.85
N ILE A 100 -10.65 7.26 0.72
CA ILE A 100 -9.28 7.61 0.28
C ILE A 100 -9.23 9.13 0.14
N SER A 101 -8.10 9.77 0.46
CA SER A 101 -7.89 11.20 0.21
C SER A 101 -6.40 11.56 0.22
N ASP A 102 -5.98 12.43 -0.70
CA ASP A 102 -4.64 13.03 -0.80
C ASP A 102 -4.62 14.50 -0.31
N GLY A 103 -5.78 15.04 0.09
CA GLY A 103 -5.98 16.43 0.48
C GLY A 103 -6.55 17.32 -0.64
N GLN A 104 -6.41 16.94 -1.91
CA GLN A 104 -7.05 17.62 -3.05
C GLN A 104 -8.38 16.98 -3.42
N ILE A 105 -8.44 15.65 -3.43
CA ILE A 105 -9.64 14.86 -3.68
C ILE A 105 -9.96 13.94 -2.51
N SER A 106 -11.18 13.40 -2.51
CA SER A 106 -11.51 12.25 -1.70
C SER A 106 -12.44 11.28 -2.43
N MET A 107 -12.08 10.00 -2.45
CA MET A 107 -12.97 8.94 -2.88
C MET A 107 -13.71 8.36 -1.67
N GLN A 108 -15.04 8.30 -1.74
CA GLN A 108 -15.88 7.61 -0.77
C GLN A 108 -16.99 6.85 -1.51
N GLY A 109 -17.12 5.54 -1.24
CA GLY A 109 -18.07 4.71 -1.96
C GLY A 109 -17.68 4.56 -3.45
N GLN A 110 -18.53 5.05 -4.35
CA GLN A 110 -18.28 5.08 -5.80
C GLN A 110 -18.23 6.51 -6.33
N THR A 111 -17.89 7.46 -5.46
CA THR A 111 -17.89 8.90 -5.74
C THR A 111 -16.52 9.48 -5.40
N LEU A 112 -16.04 10.41 -6.22
CA LEU A 112 -14.86 11.24 -5.96
C LEU A 112 -15.34 12.67 -5.76
N THR A 113 -14.98 13.28 -4.64
CA THR A 113 -15.24 14.69 -4.33
C THR A 113 -13.94 15.48 -4.52
N ASP A 114 -13.99 16.58 -5.25
CA ASP A 114 -12.90 17.55 -5.40
C ASP A 114 -13.36 18.97 -4.95
N ASN A 115 -12.66 20.02 -5.39
CA ASN A 115 -13.00 21.40 -5.05
C ASN A 115 -14.19 21.98 -5.84
N VAL A 116 -14.71 21.27 -6.85
CA VAL A 116 -15.85 21.68 -7.69
C VAL A 116 -17.11 20.94 -7.29
N GLY A 117 -17.02 19.66 -6.92
CA GLY A 117 -18.19 18.90 -6.49
C GLY A 117 -17.92 17.42 -6.22
N SER A 118 -18.99 16.63 -6.29
CA SER A 118 -18.97 15.18 -6.12
C SER A 118 -19.34 14.50 -7.42
N HIS A 119 -18.45 13.63 -7.90
CA HIS A 119 -18.48 13.02 -9.22
C HIS A 119 -18.58 11.50 -9.11
N ASP A 120 -19.52 10.94 -9.86
CA ASP A 120 -19.74 9.50 -9.93
C ASP A 120 -18.59 8.80 -10.68
N LEU A 121 -18.11 7.66 -10.19
CA LEU A 121 -16.98 6.94 -10.79
C LEU A 121 -17.40 5.83 -11.75
N SER A 122 -16.69 5.74 -12.87
CA SER A 122 -16.68 4.62 -13.81
C SER A 122 -15.44 3.76 -13.56
N PHE A 123 -15.62 2.45 -13.37
CA PHE A 123 -14.54 1.52 -13.00
C PHE A 123 -14.20 0.57 -14.15
N GLN A 124 -12.95 0.59 -14.60
CA GLN A 124 -12.43 -0.29 -15.66
C GLN A 124 -11.33 -1.21 -15.12
N THR A 125 -11.28 -2.46 -15.60
CA THR A 125 -10.21 -3.41 -15.22
C THR A 125 -9.57 -4.01 -16.45
N LYS A 126 -8.24 -3.95 -16.49
CA LYS A 126 -7.40 -4.49 -17.56
C LYS A 126 -6.08 -4.93 -16.94
N ASN A 127 -5.53 -6.08 -17.35
CA ASN A 127 -4.22 -6.57 -16.89
C ASN A 127 -4.02 -6.58 -15.37
N ASN A 128 -5.07 -6.93 -14.59
CA ASN A 128 -5.08 -6.87 -13.13
C ASN A 128 -4.85 -5.45 -12.53
N VAL A 129 -5.07 -4.38 -13.30
CA VAL A 129 -5.18 -2.99 -12.83
C VAL A 129 -6.64 -2.59 -12.76
N LEU A 130 -7.02 -1.83 -11.74
CA LEU A 130 -8.30 -1.13 -11.69
C LEU A 130 -8.08 0.36 -11.88
N THR A 131 -8.70 0.96 -12.89
CA THR A 131 -8.67 2.42 -13.09
C THR A 131 -10.08 2.97 -12.92
N THR A 132 -10.19 4.11 -12.23
CA THR A 132 -11.43 4.86 -12.06
C THR A 132 -11.35 6.17 -12.83
N LEU A 133 -12.45 6.55 -13.47
CA LEU A 133 -12.60 7.80 -14.22
C LEU A 133 -13.92 8.46 -13.80
N LEU A 134 -14.03 9.78 -13.95
CA LEU A 134 -15.30 10.48 -13.72
C LEU A 134 -16.32 10.11 -14.81
N LYS A 135 -17.56 9.78 -14.45
CA LYS A 135 -18.64 9.48 -15.44
C LYS A 135 -19.01 10.70 -16.28
N ASP A 136 -18.89 11.88 -15.68
CA ASP A 136 -19.14 13.21 -16.25
C ASP A 136 -17.85 13.86 -16.81
N SER A 137 -16.83 13.06 -17.11
CA SER A 137 -15.52 13.48 -17.61
C SER A 137 -15.53 14.36 -18.88
N ALA A 138 -16.63 14.32 -19.65
CA ALA A 138 -16.82 15.18 -20.83
C ALA A 138 -17.38 16.58 -20.52
N SER A 139 -17.83 16.83 -19.28
CA SER A 139 -18.50 18.07 -18.85
C SER A 139 -17.79 18.82 -17.71
N VAL A 140 -16.76 18.23 -17.11
CA VAL A 140 -15.94 18.86 -16.07
C VAL A 140 -14.70 19.54 -16.66
N ALA A 141 -14.27 20.66 -16.04
CA ALA A 141 -13.06 21.38 -16.45
C ALA A 141 -11.77 20.66 -16.03
N THR A 142 -11.80 19.97 -14.89
CA THR A 142 -10.70 19.14 -14.38
C THR A 142 -11.17 17.70 -14.33
N ASN A 143 -10.46 16.82 -15.04
CA ASN A 143 -10.67 15.39 -14.99
C ASN A 143 -9.74 14.74 -13.98
N TRP A 144 -10.24 13.72 -13.29
CA TRP A 144 -9.48 12.92 -12.34
C TRP A 144 -9.51 11.44 -12.73
N SER A 145 -8.42 10.74 -12.43
CA SER A 145 -8.38 9.29 -12.46
C SER A 145 -7.58 8.73 -11.28
N VAL A 146 -8.01 7.60 -10.74
CA VAL A 146 -7.26 6.87 -9.72
C VAL A 146 -7.08 5.43 -10.17
N SER A 147 -5.83 4.98 -10.23
CA SER A 147 -5.45 3.65 -10.71
C SER A 147 -4.78 2.83 -9.62
N PHE A 148 -5.29 1.63 -9.40
CA PHE A 148 -4.87 0.68 -8.38
C PHE A 148 -4.13 -0.49 -9.03
N TYR A 149 -2.84 -0.63 -8.71
CA TYR A 149 -1.94 -1.64 -9.25
C TYR A 149 -1.51 -2.59 -8.12
N PRO A 150 -2.02 -3.83 -8.06
CA PRO A 150 -1.51 -4.83 -7.16
C PRO A 150 -0.03 -5.15 -7.42
N LYS A 151 0.69 -5.58 -6.38
CA LYS A 151 2.04 -6.14 -6.47
C LYS A 151 2.13 -7.17 -7.60
N GLY A 152 3.23 -7.11 -8.35
CA GLY A 152 3.49 -7.92 -9.54
C GLY A 152 2.95 -7.34 -10.85
N THR A 153 2.10 -6.31 -10.82
CA THR A 153 1.45 -5.81 -12.04
C THR A 153 2.38 -4.93 -12.90
N THR A 154 2.49 -5.29 -14.19
CA THR A 154 3.44 -4.75 -15.19
C THR A 154 2.78 -3.89 -16.28
N ASP A 155 1.57 -3.39 -16.05
CA ASP A 155 0.81 -2.66 -17.06
C ASP A 155 1.54 -1.41 -17.60
N ASN A 156 1.47 -1.23 -18.92
CA ASN A 156 2.17 -0.16 -19.64
C ASN A 156 1.77 1.25 -19.17
N SER A 157 0.61 1.44 -18.56
CA SER A 157 0.17 2.75 -18.04
C SER A 157 1.11 3.26 -16.95
N LYS A 158 1.76 2.37 -16.16
CA LYS A 158 2.83 2.76 -15.23
C LYS A 158 3.98 3.49 -15.94
N LYS A 159 4.30 3.14 -17.19
CA LYS A 159 5.40 3.77 -17.94
C LYS A 159 5.18 5.24 -18.24
N GLN A 160 3.93 5.74 -18.17
CA GLN A 160 3.63 7.16 -18.35
C GLN A 160 4.31 8.02 -17.27
N VAL A 161 4.49 7.48 -16.07
CA VAL A 161 5.22 8.07 -14.93
C VAL A 161 6.62 7.46 -14.74
N GLY A 162 7.21 6.95 -15.83
CA GLY A 162 8.53 6.32 -15.83
C GLY A 162 8.57 4.90 -15.23
N ALA A 163 9.76 4.43 -14.88
CA ALA A 163 9.91 3.13 -14.22
C ALA A 163 9.46 3.23 -12.76
N VAL A 164 8.33 2.60 -12.43
CA VAL A 164 7.82 2.45 -11.06
C VAL A 164 7.96 0.99 -10.65
N PRO A 165 8.51 0.68 -9.45
CA PRO A 165 8.62 -0.69 -8.96
C PRO A 165 7.29 -1.48 -8.98
N ASN A 166 7.40 -2.80 -9.09
CA ASN A 166 6.26 -3.72 -9.08
C ASN A 166 6.31 -4.73 -7.91
N ASP A 167 7.24 -4.56 -6.98
CA ASP A 167 7.39 -5.32 -5.74
C ASP A 167 6.46 -4.85 -4.62
N GLN A 168 5.78 -3.72 -4.79
CA GLN A 168 4.75 -3.20 -3.88
C GLN A 168 3.40 -3.01 -4.59
N ASN A 169 2.33 -2.86 -3.80
CA ASN A 169 1.07 -2.31 -4.32
C ASN A 169 1.27 -0.81 -4.59
N VAL A 170 0.72 -0.30 -5.69
CA VAL A 170 0.86 1.10 -6.11
C VAL A 170 -0.52 1.71 -6.39
N ILE A 171 -0.72 2.96 -5.98
CA ILE A 171 -1.83 3.81 -6.37
C ILE A 171 -1.27 4.98 -7.17
N ILE A 172 -1.86 5.26 -8.32
CA ILE A 172 -1.54 6.46 -9.12
C ILE A 172 -2.79 7.32 -9.17
N ILE A 173 -2.68 8.55 -8.71
CA ILE A 173 -3.68 9.61 -8.87
C ILE A 173 -3.22 10.49 -10.04
N TRP A 174 -4.14 10.87 -10.91
CA TRP A 174 -3.88 11.76 -12.03
C TRP A 174 -4.97 12.82 -12.13
N THR A 175 -4.56 14.04 -12.46
CA THR A 175 -5.44 15.15 -12.82
C THR A 175 -5.10 15.67 -14.20
N SER A 176 -6.13 16.02 -14.99
CA SER A 176 -5.91 16.71 -16.27
C SER A 176 -5.34 18.11 -16.08
N ASN A 177 -5.45 18.71 -14.88
CA ASN A 177 -4.77 19.96 -14.58
C ASN A 177 -3.25 19.73 -14.65
N ASN A 178 -2.59 20.39 -15.60
CA ASN A 178 -1.19 20.18 -15.95
C ASN A 178 -0.80 18.73 -16.36
N SER A 179 -1.76 17.81 -16.52
CA SER A 179 -1.51 16.36 -16.58
C SER A 179 -0.59 15.88 -15.44
N TYR A 180 -0.89 16.31 -14.21
CA TYR A 180 -0.11 15.98 -13.03
C TYR A 180 -0.47 14.60 -12.47
N TYR A 181 0.53 13.90 -11.95
CA TYR A 181 0.44 12.58 -11.35
C TYR A 181 1.04 12.60 -9.95
N GLU A 182 0.44 11.82 -9.05
CA GLU A 182 0.99 11.44 -7.75
C GLU A 182 1.02 9.91 -7.67
N VAL A 183 2.17 9.34 -7.30
CA VAL A 183 2.42 7.89 -7.30
C VAL A 183 2.76 7.46 -5.88
N PHE A 184 1.86 6.69 -5.28
CA PHE A 184 2.00 6.18 -3.93
C PHE A 184 2.30 4.68 -3.94
N ALA A 185 3.33 4.24 -3.22
CA ALA A 185 3.59 2.83 -2.97
C ALA A 185 3.17 2.46 -1.55
N GLN A 186 2.59 1.27 -1.37
CA GLN A 186 2.24 0.77 -0.05
C GLN A 186 3.49 0.28 0.69
N ASP A 187 3.73 0.80 1.89
CA ASP A 187 4.88 0.41 2.69
C ASP A 187 4.80 -1.08 3.06
N SER A 188 5.88 -1.82 2.76
CA SER A 188 5.95 -3.28 2.94
C SER A 188 5.81 -3.74 4.40
N THR A 189 5.93 -2.82 5.36
CA THR A 189 5.74 -3.03 6.80
C THR A 189 4.27 -3.04 7.22
N SER A 190 3.37 -2.46 6.42
CA SER A 190 2.03 -2.09 6.89
C SER A 190 0.98 -3.21 6.75
N GLN A 191 1.33 -4.40 7.27
CA GLN A 191 0.36 -5.47 7.53
C GLN A 191 -0.21 -5.39 8.96
N ALA A 192 -1.18 -4.49 9.10
CA ALA A 192 -2.16 -4.36 10.18
C ALA A 192 -1.67 -3.92 11.58
N THR A 193 -2.10 -2.71 11.97
CA THR A 193 -2.78 -2.53 13.27
C THR A 193 -3.89 -1.50 13.19
N THR A 194 -4.96 -1.72 13.95
CA THR A 194 -6.09 -0.78 14.08
C THR A 194 -5.79 0.24 15.18
N ALA A 195 -5.98 1.54 14.90
CA ALA A 195 -5.95 2.68 15.83
C ALA A 195 -4.63 2.88 16.62
N THR A 196 -3.96 4.03 16.53
CA THR A 196 -4.39 5.29 17.17
C THR A 196 -3.51 6.45 16.65
N LYS A 197 -3.99 7.70 16.71
CA LYS A 197 -3.18 8.89 16.40
C LYS A 197 -1.84 8.90 17.16
N SER A 198 -0.74 9.10 16.43
CA SER A 198 0.32 10.02 16.85
C SER A 198 1.03 10.59 15.63
N SER A 199 1.28 11.89 15.64
CA SER A 199 1.92 12.59 14.53
C SER A 199 3.45 12.45 14.54
N SER A 200 4.04 12.76 13.39
CA SER A 200 5.40 13.29 13.18
C SER A 200 6.58 12.35 12.85
N VAL A 201 7.29 12.75 11.78
CA VAL A 201 8.65 12.39 11.33
C VAL A 201 8.93 10.94 10.90
N THR A 202 8.61 10.62 9.64
CA THR A 202 9.10 9.40 8.97
C THR A 202 10.55 9.54 8.50
N LYS A 203 11.51 9.54 9.45
CA LYS A 203 12.82 8.90 9.17
C LYS A 203 12.52 7.41 8.92
N LYS A 204 13.20 6.76 7.95
CA LYS A 204 13.13 5.31 7.72
C LYS A 204 13.27 4.57 9.05
N SER A 205 12.18 4.02 9.58
CA SER A 205 12.15 3.62 10.99
C SER A 205 12.96 2.34 11.22
N LEU A 206 13.82 2.39 12.23
CA LEU A 206 14.68 1.29 12.63
C LEU A 206 13.84 0.06 13.01
N ASN A 207 14.00 -1.05 12.29
CA ASN A 207 13.20 -2.25 12.54
C ASN A 207 14.01 -3.30 13.31
N LEU A 208 13.90 -3.24 14.64
CA LEU A 208 14.60 -4.14 15.56
C LEU A 208 14.25 -5.62 15.33
N ASN A 209 13.05 -5.93 14.83
CA ASN A 209 12.64 -7.31 14.53
C ASN A 209 13.34 -7.88 13.29
N GLN A 210 13.58 -7.04 12.26
CA GLN A 210 14.41 -7.42 11.12
C GLN A 210 15.85 -7.63 11.57
N ILE A 211 16.40 -6.69 12.34
CA ILE A 211 17.78 -6.76 12.85
C ILE A 211 17.97 -8.06 13.63
N ALA A 212 17.09 -8.40 14.58
CA ALA A 212 17.15 -9.66 15.34
C ALA A 212 17.12 -10.95 14.48
N GLN A 213 16.66 -10.87 13.23
CA GLN A 213 16.65 -11.98 12.26
C GLN A 213 17.85 -11.94 11.30
N ASN A 214 18.83 -11.06 11.55
CA ASN A 214 19.94 -10.73 10.66
C ASN A 214 19.49 -10.18 9.29
N ASP A 215 18.36 -9.46 9.27
CA ASP A 215 17.94 -8.59 8.18
C ASP A 215 18.26 -7.13 8.57
N PHE A 216 19.27 -6.55 7.94
CA PHE A 216 19.73 -5.20 8.23
C PHE A 216 19.15 -4.16 7.25
N SER A 217 18.15 -4.51 6.44
CA SER A 217 17.57 -3.64 5.40
C SER A 217 17.03 -2.31 5.94
N SER A 218 16.52 -2.31 7.18
CA SER A 218 16.06 -1.08 7.85
C SER A 218 17.19 -0.13 8.25
N LEU A 219 18.41 -0.63 8.43
CA LEU A 219 19.60 0.18 8.75
C LEU A 219 20.23 0.83 7.51
N VAL A 220 20.04 0.29 6.30
CA VAL A 220 20.70 0.80 5.08
C VAL A 220 20.40 2.28 4.87
N GLY A 221 21.45 3.11 4.77
CA GLY A 221 21.35 4.56 4.67
C GLY A 221 22.49 5.28 5.41
N THR A 222 22.47 6.61 5.34
CA THR A 222 23.42 7.49 6.05
C THR A 222 22.83 7.93 7.38
N TRP A 223 23.54 7.66 8.48
CA TRP A 223 23.20 8.09 9.82
C TRP A 223 24.23 9.11 10.29
N LYS A 224 23.78 10.16 10.98
CA LYS A 224 24.63 11.17 11.59
C LYS A 224 24.48 11.09 13.10
N ASN A 225 25.58 10.99 13.85
CA ASN A 225 25.55 11.21 15.28
C ASN A 225 25.31 12.70 15.53
N GLU A 226 24.21 13.02 16.21
CA GLU A 226 23.83 14.40 16.51
C GLU A 226 24.74 15.04 17.59
N THR A 227 25.56 14.23 18.30
CA THR A 227 26.47 14.67 19.37
C THR A 227 27.83 15.16 18.86
N ASP A 228 28.45 14.42 17.95
CA ASP A 228 29.82 14.70 17.44
C ASP A 228 29.87 15.01 15.93
N GLY A 229 28.73 14.88 15.23
CA GLY A 229 28.61 15.14 13.80
C GLY A 229 29.12 14.03 12.88
N THR A 230 29.74 12.96 13.41
CA THR A 230 30.26 11.83 12.64
C THR A 230 29.14 11.17 11.83
N THR A 231 29.43 10.80 10.58
CA THR A 231 28.49 10.06 9.75
C THR A 231 28.93 8.63 9.53
N ILE A 232 27.96 7.72 9.58
CA ILE A 232 28.12 6.33 9.16
C ILE A 232 27.21 6.05 7.97
N VAL A 233 27.72 5.30 7.00
CA VAL A 233 26.95 4.83 5.84
C VAL A 233 26.82 3.33 5.98
N VAL A 234 25.62 2.87 6.34
CA VAL A 234 25.28 1.45 6.34
C VAL A 234 24.91 1.07 4.90
N THR A 235 25.68 0.16 4.33
CA THR A 235 25.47 -0.33 2.95
C THR A 235 24.48 -1.50 2.92
N ASP A 236 24.07 -1.93 1.73
CA ASP A 236 23.33 -3.18 1.50
C ASP A 236 24.25 -4.42 1.46
N LYS A 237 25.58 -4.23 1.50
CA LYS A 237 26.57 -5.30 1.44
C LYS A 237 26.64 -6.07 2.75
N MET A 238 26.38 -7.38 2.67
CA MET A 238 26.61 -8.33 3.75
C MET A 238 28.02 -8.91 3.71
N MET A 239 28.58 -9.21 4.88
CA MET A 239 29.85 -9.92 5.06
C MET A 239 29.64 -11.11 6.00
N ASN A 240 30.28 -12.25 5.68
CA ASN A 240 30.21 -13.48 6.48
C ASN A 240 31.44 -13.56 7.38
N LYS A 241 31.27 -14.11 8.60
CA LYS A 241 32.35 -14.30 9.56
C LYS A 241 33.49 -15.18 8.98
N PRO A 242 34.77 -14.74 9.05
CA PRO A 242 35.92 -15.60 8.77
C PRO A 242 35.98 -16.80 9.71
N ALA A 243 36.51 -17.94 9.26
CA ALA A 243 36.57 -19.17 10.04
C ALA A 243 37.19 -18.96 11.43
N GLU A 244 38.37 -18.33 11.46
CA GLU A 244 39.19 -18.07 12.65
C GLU A 244 38.66 -16.98 13.60
N SER A 245 37.61 -16.23 13.23
CA SER A 245 37.13 -15.14 14.08
C SER A 245 36.38 -15.65 15.32
N PRO A 246 36.66 -15.13 16.53
CA PRO A 246 36.03 -15.57 17.78
C PRO A 246 34.61 -15.02 18.00
N VAL A 247 34.08 -14.16 17.12
CA VAL A 247 32.75 -13.57 17.30
C VAL A 247 31.63 -14.61 17.09
N ALA A 248 30.57 -14.53 17.90
CA ALA A 248 29.43 -15.45 17.79
C ALA A 248 28.56 -15.18 16.54
N SER A 249 28.61 -13.97 16.00
CA SER A 249 27.78 -13.50 14.89
C SER A 249 28.29 -14.05 13.55
N SER A 250 27.46 -14.81 12.83
CA SER A 250 27.87 -15.47 11.58
C SER A 250 27.94 -14.54 10.37
N LYS A 251 27.30 -13.37 10.43
CA LYS A 251 27.30 -12.35 9.38
C LYS A 251 27.00 -10.95 9.93
N GLY A 252 27.39 -9.92 9.19
CA GLY A 252 27.11 -8.52 9.49
C GLY A 252 26.89 -7.67 8.24
N VAL A 253 26.30 -6.49 8.40
CA VAL A 253 26.14 -5.49 7.33
C VAL A 253 27.31 -4.52 7.34
N VAL A 254 27.89 -4.23 6.18
CA VAL A 254 29.08 -3.38 6.03
C VAL A 254 28.74 -1.91 6.25
N VAL A 255 29.58 -1.23 7.05
CA VAL A 255 29.46 0.17 7.44
C VAL A 255 30.74 0.93 7.10
N LYS A 256 30.60 2.08 6.47
CA LYS A 256 31.68 3.07 6.29
C LYS A 256 31.53 4.19 7.32
N VAL A 257 32.63 4.65 7.90
CA VAL A 257 32.66 5.75 8.89
C VAL A 257 33.41 6.93 8.27
N SER A 258 32.85 8.15 8.37
CA SER A 258 33.49 9.35 7.86
C SER A 258 34.86 9.59 8.50
N GLY A 259 35.91 9.70 7.70
CA GLY A 259 37.28 9.95 8.17
C GLY A 259 38.10 8.68 8.46
N GLN A 260 37.52 7.48 8.36
CA GLN A 260 38.25 6.22 8.43
C GLN A 260 38.60 5.75 7.00
N ALA A 261 39.85 5.34 6.78
CA ALA A 261 40.25 4.73 5.52
C ALA A 261 39.62 3.34 5.36
N ASP A 262 39.28 2.95 4.13
CA ASP A 262 38.87 1.58 3.80
C ASP A 262 40.07 0.64 4.01
N GLY A 263 40.10 -0.08 5.13
CA GLY A 263 41.08 -1.14 5.40
C GLY A 263 40.64 -2.50 4.86
N ASP A 264 41.52 -3.50 4.94
CA ASP A 264 41.27 -4.87 4.44
C ASP A 264 40.04 -5.54 5.10
N TYR A 265 39.70 -5.13 6.33
CA TYR A 265 38.51 -5.55 7.07
C TYR A 265 37.59 -4.34 7.28
N PRO A 266 36.40 -4.29 6.65
CA PRO A 266 35.46 -3.19 6.85
C PRO A 266 34.73 -3.33 8.19
N ASN A 267 34.33 -2.20 8.79
CA ASN A 267 33.46 -2.26 9.96
C ASN A 267 32.10 -2.90 9.58
N VAL A 268 31.51 -3.66 10.50
CA VAL A 268 30.17 -4.23 10.32
C VAL A 268 29.27 -4.03 11.55
N ILE A 269 27.96 -3.93 11.31
CA ILE A 269 26.94 -4.11 12.37
C ILE A 269 26.47 -5.57 12.34
N THR A 270 26.33 -6.19 13.52
CA THR A 270 25.82 -7.57 13.69
C THR A 270 24.72 -7.63 14.75
N THR A 271 24.11 -8.81 14.90
CA THR A 271 23.26 -9.14 16.06
C THR A 271 24.05 -9.77 17.19
N GLY A 272 23.59 -9.60 18.43
CA GLY A 272 24.10 -10.32 19.59
C GLY A 272 24.87 -9.41 20.55
N SER A 273 25.63 -10.01 21.45
CA SER A 273 26.47 -9.29 22.41
C SER A 273 27.58 -8.50 21.70
N ILE A 274 27.87 -7.30 22.19
CA ILE A 274 29.05 -6.54 21.76
C ILE A 274 30.29 -7.38 22.12
N THR A 275 31.06 -7.79 21.11
CA THR A 275 32.25 -8.62 21.26
C THR A 275 33.43 -7.96 20.56
N ASN A 276 34.61 -8.00 21.17
CA ASN A 276 35.85 -7.62 20.50
C ASN A 276 36.25 -8.73 19.53
N GLY A 277 36.34 -8.41 18.24
CA GLY A 277 36.71 -9.34 17.17
C GLY A 277 36.49 -8.71 15.79
N TYR A 278 36.74 -9.48 14.73
CA TYR A 278 36.66 -9.03 13.33
C TYR A 278 35.68 -9.89 12.52
N ILE A 279 35.13 -9.33 11.45
CA ILE A 279 34.35 -10.00 10.41
C ILE A 279 34.90 -9.55 9.06
#